data_AF-A0A4R8KMC9-F1
#
_entry.id   AF-A0A4R8KMC9-F1
#
_cell.length_a   1.000
_cell.length_b   1.000
_cell.length_c   1.000
_cell.angle_alpha   90.00
_cell.angle_beta   90.00
_cell.angle_gamma   90.00
#
_symmetry.space_group_name_H-M   'P 1'
#
loop_
_entity.id
_entity.type
_entity.pdbx_description
1 polymer ?
#
loop_
_entity_poly.entity_id
_entity_poly.type
_entity_poly.pdbx_seq_one_letter_code
_entity_poly.pdbx_strand_id
1 'polypeptide(L)'
;MRGDGHAHARQLHGYLQAVTAMKDDGSLFLCAYLGPIAPQSAFDALCRVLKIQPDGMRLQPIESMVCSGALCTPRQWLLERLLPMSEADRQPLDARLYDGFEGELAELLGSEPRWYQLVSSGQRSLAAQLGAIWSVFVFGTECHAYVMHCSWDR
;
A
#
# COMPACT_ATOMS: atom_id res chain seq x y z
N MET A 1 -23.36 5.75 5.50
CA MET A 1 -22.61 6.25 6.67
C MET A 1 -21.47 7.10 6.15
N ARG A 2 -21.42 8.41 6.38
CA ARG A 2 -20.23 9.23 6.08
C ARG A 2 -19.21 8.97 7.17
N GLY A 3 -18.45 7.87 7.04
CA GLY A 3 -17.37 7.56 7.97
C GLY A 3 -16.27 8.60 7.88
N ASP A 4 -15.70 8.97 9.01
CA ASP A 4 -14.49 9.77 9.09
C ASP A 4 -13.37 9.02 8.34
N GLY A 5 -12.92 9.54 7.19
CA GLY A 5 -11.87 8.90 6.38
C GLY A 5 -10.59 8.64 7.19
N HIS A 6 -10.32 9.46 8.21
CA HIS A 6 -9.20 9.19 9.13
C HIS A 6 -9.48 7.98 10.03
N ALA A 7 -10.73 7.73 10.44
CA ALA A 7 -11.10 6.54 11.20
C ALA A 7 -10.91 5.27 10.37
N HIS A 8 -11.33 5.28 9.10
CA HIS A 8 -11.08 4.16 8.20
C HIS A 8 -9.60 3.91 7.99
N ALA A 9 -8.80 4.96 7.78
CA ALA A 9 -7.35 4.81 7.67
C ALA A 9 -6.71 4.23 8.93
N ARG A 10 -7.18 4.61 10.13
CA ARG A 10 -6.70 4.03 11.40
C ARG A 10 -7.06 2.55 11.51
N GLN A 11 -8.27 2.17 11.14
CA GLN A 11 -8.71 0.77 11.14
C GLN A 11 -7.87 -0.08 10.18
N LEU A 12 -7.73 0.37 8.93
CA LEU A 12 -6.89 -0.29 7.92
C LEU A 12 -5.42 -0.34 8.36
N HIS A 13 -4.91 0.71 9.00
CA HIS A 13 -3.57 0.70 9.55
C HIS A 13 -3.40 -0.36 10.64
N GLY A 14 -4.38 -0.53 11.53
CA GLY A 14 -4.38 -1.59 12.54
C GLY A 14 -4.35 -2.99 11.93
N TYR A 15 -5.11 -3.22 10.86
CA TYR A 15 -5.05 -4.45 10.09
C TYR A 15 -3.63 -4.72 9.57
N LEU A 16 -3.03 -3.72 8.92
CA LEU A 16 -1.68 -3.82 8.35
C LEU A 16 -0.60 -4.05 9.43
N GLN A 17 -0.75 -3.46 10.62
CA GLN A 17 0.13 -3.72 11.76
C GLN A 17 0.07 -5.19 12.23
N ALA A 18 -1.12 -5.80 12.24
CA ALA A 18 -1.26 -7.22 12.53
C ALA A 18 -0.57 -8.09 11.46
N VAL A 19 -0.63 -7.70 10.19
CA VAL A 19 0.08 -8.38 9.11
C VAL A 19 1.59 -8.29 9.27
N THR A 20 2.14 -7.12 9.60
CA THR A 20 3.56 -6.97 9.96
C THR A 20 3.96 -7.95 11.06
N ALA A 21 3.18 -8.03 12.14
CA ALA A 21 3.47 -8.94 13.25
C ALA A 21 3.39 -10.43 12.86
N MET A 22 2.47 -10.82 11.98
CA MET A 22 2.35 -12.20 11.49
C MET A 22 3.47 -12.59 10.51
N LYS A 23 3.98 -11.62 9.75
CA LYS A 23 5.08 -11.87 8.80
C LYS A 23 6.39 -12.04 9.54
N ASP A 24 6.65 -11.21 10.55
CA ASP A 24 7.90 -11.15 11.33
C ASP A 24 9.17 -11.21 10.45
N ASP A 25 9.10 -10.55 9.29
CA ASP A 25 10.12 -10.61 8.24
C ASP A 25 10.79 -9.24 8.00
N GLY A 26 10.48 -8.25 8.85
CA GLY A 26 10.94 -6.86 8.74
C GLY A 26 10.07 -5.96 7.85
N SER A 27 9.00 -6.47 7.24
CA SER A 27 8.10 -5.65 6.42
C SER A 27 7.29 -4.68 7.28
N LEU A 28 7.28 -3.42 6.88
CA LEU A 28 6.51 -2.35 7.53
C LEU A 28 5.43 -1.84 6.59
N PHE A 29 4.25 -1.61 7.15
CA PHE A 29 3.10 -1.10 6.43
C PHE A 29 2.53 0.13 7.13
N LEU A 30 2.25 1.16 6.34
CA LEU A 30 1.61 2.39 6.79
C LEU A 30 0.35 2.63 5.97
N CYS A 31 -0.75 3.01 6.63
CA CYS A 31 -1.95 3.49 5.96
C CYS A 31 -2.33 4.88 6.48
N ALA A 32 -2.61 5.79 5.55
CA ALA A 32 -3.05 7.14 5.87
C ALA A 32 -4.12 7.61 4.89
N TYR A 33 -5.00 8.48 5.38
CA TYR A 33 -6.00 9.15 4.56
C TYR A 33 -5.37 10.35 3.84
N LEU A 34 -5.52 10.42 2.51
CA LEU A 34 -4.99 11.50 1.68
C LEU A 34 -5.97 12.67 1.52
N GLY A 35 -7.25 12.46 1.86
CA GLY A 35 -8.28 13.49 1.79
C GLY A 35 -9.44 13.16 0.85
N PRO A 36 -10.41 14.07 0.73
CA PRO A 36 -11.62 13.88 -0.05
C PRO A 36 -11.34 14.13 -1.54
N ILE A 37 -10.46 13.32 -2.11
CA ILE A 37 -9.99 13.41 -3.50
C ILE A 37 -10.03 12.01 -4.11
N ALA A 38 -10.24 11.93 -5.41
CA ALA A 38 -10.17 10.66 -6.12
C ALA A 38 -8.71 10.15 -6.16
N PRO A 39 -8.46 8.83 -6.05
CA PRO A 39 -7.13 8.23 -6.08
C PRO A 39 -6.24 8.71 -7.24
N GLN A 40 -6.77 8.83 -8.45
CA GLN A 40 -6.05 9.29 -9.64
C GLN A 40 -5.53 10.73 -9.53
N SER A 41 -6.14 11.55 -8.67
CA SER A 41 -5.78 12.96 -8.46
C SER A 41 -5.02 13.19 -7.16
N ALA A 42 -4.74 12.13 -6.39
CA ALA A 42 -4.17 12.25 -5.06
C ALA A 42 -2.64 12.43 -5.03
N PHE A 43 -1.98 12.57 -6.18
CA PHE A 43 -0.51 12.63 -6.27
C PHE A 43 0.11 13.74 -5.41
N ASP A 44 -0.44 14.96 -5.45
CA ASP A 44 0.08 16.08 -4.64
C ASP A 44 -0.17 15.87 -3.13
N ALA A 45 -1.28 15.23 -2.77
CA ALA A 45 -1.54 14.86 -1.38
C ALA A 45 -0.57 13.77 -0.90
N LEU A 46 -0.32 12.77 -1.74
CA LEU A 46 0.64 11.70 -1.50
C LEU A 46 2.05 12.26 -1.27
N CYS A 47 2.54 13.11 -2.18
CA CYS A 47 3.88 13.70 -2.08
C CYS A 47 4.06 14.47 -0.77
N ARG A 48 3.02 15.21 -0.33
CA ARG A 48 3.03 15.91 0.96
C ARG A 48 3.06 14.97 2.16
N VAL A 49 2.26 13.90 2.13
CA VAL A 49 2.21 12.90 3.21
C VAL A 49 3.54 12.15 3.33
N LEU A 50 4.14 11.76 2.21
CA LEU A 50 5.42 11.04 2.18
C LEU A 50 6.64 11.96 2.24
N LYS A 51 6.45 13.28 2.22
CA LYS A 51 7.52 14.29 2.18
C LYS A 51 8.53 14.05 1.04
N ILE A 52 8.02 13.64 -0.12
CA ILE A 52 8.82 13.39 -1.34
C ILE A 52 8.58 14.50 -2.36
N GLN A 53 9.59 14.76 -3.20
CA GLN A 53 9.48 15.72 -4.30
C GLN A 53 8.76 15.08 -5.49
N PRO A 54 7.85 15.77 -6.19
CA PRO A 54 7.04 15.18 -7.27
C PRO A 54 7.80 14.83 -8.55
N ASP A 55 9.05 15.31 -8.70
CA ASP A 55 9.81 15.23 -9.95
C ASP A 55 9.99 13.79 -10.44
N GLY A 56 9.53 13.53 -11.67
CA GLY A 56 9.69 12.23 -12.32
C GLY A 56 8.92 11.10 -11.62
N MET A 57 7.83 11.42 -10.94
CA MET A 57 6.92 10.43 -10.37
C MET A 57 5.51 10.62 -10.89
N ARG A 58 4.75 9.54 -10.94
CA ARG A 58 3.33 9.56 -11.29
C ARG A 58 2.58 8.42 -10.62
N LEU A 59 1.26 8.57 -10.53
CA LEU A 59 0.35 7.49 -10.19
C LEU A 59 -0.06 6.75 -11.46
N GLN A 60 0.09 5.43 -11.47
CA GLN A 60 -0.30 4.58 -12.58
C GLN A 60 -1.32 3.52 -12.10
N PRO A 61 -2.42 3.26 -12.82
CA PRO A 61 -3.36 2.21 -12.46
C PRO A 61 -2.65 0.86 -12.34
N ILE A 62 -2.92 0.11 -11.27
CA ILE A 62 -2.21 -1.14 -10.99
C ILE A 62 -2.45 -2.18 -12.09
N GLU A 63 -3.62 -2.16 -12.73
CA GLU A 63 -4.00 -3.07 -13.80
C GLU A 63 -3.19 -2.85 -15.08
N SER A 64 -2.61 -1.66 -15.23
CA SER A 64 -1.75 -1.30 -16.36
C SER A 64 -0.27 -1.61 -16.12
N MET A 65 0.08 -2.12 -14.95
CA MET A 65 1.47 -2.37 -14.58
C MET A 65 1.94 -3.75 -15.00
N VAL A 66 3.09 -3.79 -15.67
CA VAL A 66 3.82 -5.03 -15.91
C VAL A 66 4.62 -5.35 -14.66
N CYS A 67 4.12 -6.28 -13.86
CA CYS A 67 4.83 -6.80 -12.71
C CYS A 67 6.05 -7.61 -13.16
N SER A 68 7.25 -7.09 -12.92
CA SER A 68 8.51 -7.75 -13.31
C SER A 68 9.28 -8.36 -12.13
N GLY A 69 8.69 -8.42 -10.93
CA GLY A 69 9.36 -8.92 -9.73
C GLY A 69 8.41 -9.25 -8.57
N ALA A 70 8.99 -9.68 -7.44
CA ALA A 70 8.27 -9.89 -6.19
C ALA A 70 7.75 -8.55 -5.63
N LEU A 71 6.66 -8.60 -4.86
CA LEU A 71 6.08 -7.44 -4.16
C LEU A 71 5.63 -6.28 -5.04
N CYS A 72 5.14 -6.56 -6.26
CA CYS A 72 4.62 -5.52 -7.14
C CYS A 72 3.15 -5.15 -6.84
N THR A 73 2.44 -5.97 -6.07
CA THR A 73 1.02 -5.77 -5.71
C THR A 73 0.83 -5.71 -4.19
N PRO A 74 -0.26 -5.07 -3.70
CA PRO A 74 -0.65 -5.15 -2.29
C PRO A 74 -0.76 -6.60 -1.80
N ARG A 75 -1.33 -7.49 -2.63
CA ARG A 75 -1.46 -8.91 -2.33
C ARG A 75 -0.12 -9.58 -2.05
N GLN A 76 0.88 -9.36 -2.89
CA GLN A 76 2.20 -9.93 -2.66
C GLN A 76 2.87 -9.36 -1.42
N TRP A 77 2.78 -8.04 -1.22
CA TRP A 77 3.28 -7.41 0.01
C TRP A 77 2.69 -8.02 1.27
N LEU A 78 1.39 -8.28 1.29
CA LEU A 78 0.72 -8.82 2.45
C LEU A 78 0.98 -10.31 2.66
N LEU A 79 1.15 -11.09 1.59
CA LEU A 79 1.22 -12.56 1.70
C LEU A 79 2.63 -13.14 1.62
N GLU A 80 3.53 -12.59 0.82
CA GLU A 80 4.89 -13.14 0.61
C GLU A 80 5.83 -12.70 1.71
N ARG A 81 6.65 -13.60 2.27
CA ARG A 81 7.68 -13.22 3.26
C ARG A 81 9.01 -12.85 2.59
N LEU A 82 9.60 -11.73 3.00
CA LEU A 82 10.88 -11.25 2.49
C LEU A 82 12.09 -11.94 3.11
N LEU A 83 12.04 -12.20 4.42
CA LEU A 83 13.12 -12.82 5.18
C LEU A 83 12.58 -13.99 6.03
N PRO A 84 12.28 -15.15 5.41
CA PRO A 84 11.81 -16.32 6.15
C PRO A 84 12.90 -16.82 7.10
N MET A 85 12.58 -16.93 8.40
CA MET A 85 13.51 -17.41 9.43
C MET A 85 13.55 -18.94 9.52
N SER A 86 12.52 -19.62 9.01
CA SER A 86 12.42 -21.08 8.97
C SER A 86 11.90 -21.58 7.62
N GLU A 87 11.94 -22.90 7.41
CA GLU A 87 11.37 -23.53 6.20
C GLU A 87 9.84 -23.39 6.16
N ALA A 88 9.18 -23.38 7.32
CA ALA A 88 7.75 -23.11 7.42
C ALA A 88 7.41 -21.69 6.96
N ASP A 89 8.28 -20.71 7.25
CA ASP A 89 8.08 -19.31 6.88
C ASP A 89 8.23 -19.05 5.38
N ARG A 90 8.79 -19.99 4.62
CA ARG A 90 8.86 -19.88 3.15
C ARG A 90 7.49 -19.93 2.49
N GLN A 91 6.50 -20.52 3.15
CA GLN A 91 5.13 -20.50 2.65
C GLN A 91 4.54 -19.10 2.83
N PRO A 92 3.83 -18.58 1.81
CA PRO A 92 3.06 -17.35 1.96
C PRO A 92 2.06 -17.46 3.12
N LEU A 93 1.63 -16.31 3.64
CA LEU A 93 0.45 -16.26 4.50
C LEU A 93 -0.79 -16.77 3.73
N ASP A 94 -1.78 -17.23 4.49
CA ASP A 94 -3.03 -17.73 3.95
C ASP A 94 -3.72 -16.65 3.09
N ALA A 95 -4.11 -17.01 1.86
CA ALA A 95 -4.74 -16.09 0.91
C ALA A 95 -6.02 -15.43 1.46
N ARG A 96 -6.72 -16.10 2.38
CA ARG A 96 -7.93 -15.57 3.05
C ARG A 96 -7.68 -14.26 3.81
N LEU A 97 -6.43 -14.01 4.21
CA LEU A 97 -6.02 -12.74 4.81
C LEU A 97 -6.19 -11.61 3.79
N TYR A 98 -5.71 -11.78 2.56
CA TYR A 98 -5.86 -10.75 1.55
C TYR A 98 -7.32 -10.59 1.12
N ASP A 99 -8.03 -11.71 0.93
CA ASP A 99 -9.45 -11.68 0.54
C ASP A 99 -10.29 -10.96 1.61
N GLY A 100 -9.99 -11.17 2.89
CA GLY A 100 -10.63 -10.46 4.01
C GLY A 100 -10.33 -8.97 4.02
N PHE A 101 -9.09 -8.57 3.73
CA PHE A 101 -8.71 -7.17 3.59
C PHE A 101 -9.46 -6.47 2.46
N GLU A 102 -9.59 -7.11 1.29
CA GLU A 102 -10.36 -6.56 0.17
C GLU A 102 -11.85 -6.45 0.50
N GLY A 103 -12.41 -7.43 1.21
CA GLY A 103 -13.78 -7.37 1.72
C GLY A 103 -14.01 -6.20 2.67
N GLU A 104 -13.12 -6.00 3.65
CA GLU A 104 -13.18 -4.90 4.59
C GLU A 104 -13.05 -3.54 3.88
N LEU A 105 -12.17 -3.44 2.89
CA LEU A 105 -12.04 -2.24 2.06
C LEU A 105 -13.34 -1.93 1.30
N ALA A 106 -13.93 -2.92 0.63
CA ALA A 106 -15.16 -2.73 -0.11
C ALA A 106 -16.33 -2.33 0.80
N GLU A 107 -16.41 -2.90 2.00
CA GLU A 107 -17.43 -2.54 3.01
C GLU A 107 -17.23 -1.12 3.53
N LEU A 108 -16.02 -0.77 3.96
CA LEU A 108 -15.70 0.57 4.50
C LEU A 108 -15.93 1.68 3.48
N LEU A 109 -15.64 1.39 2.21
CA LEU A 109 -15.74 2.36 1.12
C LEU A 109 -17.10 2.35 0.41
N GLY A 110 -17.92 1.33 0.64
CA GLY A 110 -19.22 1.14 -0.01
C GLY A 110 -19.13 0.75 -1.49
N SER A 111 -17.92 0.49 -2.00
CA SER A 111 -17.64 0.03 -3.37
C SER A 111 -16.22 -0.53 -3.44
N GLU A 112 -15.92 -1.29 -4.49
CA GLU A 112 -14.55 -1.70 -4.78
C GLU A 112 -13.63 -0.48 -4.97
N PRO A 113 -12.46 -0.44 -4.29
CA PRO A 113 -11.51 0.64 -4.47
C PRO A 113 -10.78 0.53 -5.81
N ARG A 114 -10.47 1.68 -6.40
CA ARG A 114 -9.50 1.75 -7.52
C ARG A 114 -8.10 1.89 -6.97
N TRP A 115 -7.17 1.14 -7.56
CA TRP A 115 -5.78 1.07 -7.11
C TRP A 115 -4.82 1.70 -8.12
N TYR A 116 -3.89 2.49 -7.57
CA TYR A 116 -2.81 3.12 -8.30
C TYR A 116 -1.51 2.86 -7.55
N GLN A 117 -0.40 2.78 -8.28
CA GLN A 117 0.93 2.70 -7.70
C GLN A 117 1.74 3.94 -8.08
N LEU A 118 2.50 4.43 -7.11
CA LEU A 118 3.53 5.43 -7.36
C LEU A 118 4.68 4.77 -8.13
N VAL A 119 4.94 5.27 -9.33
CA VAL A 119 6.04 4.81 -10.18
C VAL A 119 6.98 5.97 -10.49
N SER A 120 8.28 5.68 -10.52
CA SER A 120 9.29 6.63 -10.99
C SER A 120 9.46 6.53 -12.51
N SER A 121 9.58 7.66 -13.19
CA SER A 121 10.02 7.76 -14.58
C SER A 121 11.54 7.65 -14.75
N GLY A 122 12.27 7.37 -13.65
CA GLY A 122 13.72 7.29 -13.61
C GLY A 122 14.38 8.67 -13.44
N GLN A 123 15.28 8.78 -12.45
CA GLN A 123 16.44 9.70 -12.33
C GLN A 123 16.95 9.84 -10.89
N ARG A 124 16.19 9.41 -9.85
CA ARG A 124 16.62 9.48 -8.43
C ARG A 124 16.25 8.22 -7.66
N SER A 125 17.14 7.80 -6.76
CA SER A 125 16.84 6.77 -5.76
C SER A 125 16.01 7.37 -4.63
N LEU A 126 14.85 6.76 -4.35
CA LEU A 126 13.97 7.13 -3.22
C LEU A 126 14.26 6.30 -1.97
N ALA A 127 15.31 5.47 -1.98
CA ALA A 127 15.57 4.51 -0.92
C ALA A 127 15.78 5.17 0.45
N ALA A 128 16.44 6.34 0.49
CA ALA A 128 16.65 7.09 1.73
C ALA A 128 15.37 7.68 2.34
N GLN A 129 14.27 7.76 1.57
CA GLN A 129 13.00 8.36 1.97
C GLN A 129 11.91 7.31 2.24
N LEU A 130 11.92 6.22 1.46
CA LEU A 130 10.85 5.22 1.45
C LEU A 130 11.29 3.81 1.87
N GLY A 131 12.60 3.60 2.07
CA GLY A 131 13.23 2.33 2.44
C GLY A 131 13.99 1.67 1.28
N ALA A 132 14.82 0.67 1.56
CA ALA A 132 15.64 -0.02 0.56
C ALA A 132 14.79 -0.78 -0.47
N ILE A 133 13.71 -1.43 -0.02
CA ILE A 133 12.67 -2.01 -0.84
C ILE A 133 11.36 -1.36 -0.44
N TRP A 134 10.60 -0.85 -1.41
CA TRP A 134 9.36 -0.15 -1.12
C TRP A 134 8.34 -0.26 -2.25
N SER A 135 7.08 -0.08 -1.90
CA SER A 135 5.99 0.19 -2.84
C SER A 135 4.99 1.13 -2.18
N VAL A 136 4.47 2.06 -2.96
CA VAL A 136 3.47 3.02 -2.49
C VAL A 136 2.24 2.87 -3.38
N PHE A 137 1.14 2.44 -2.77
CA PHE A 137 -0.14 2.28 -3.41
C PHE A 137 -1.10 3.36 -2.94
N VAL A 138 -1.88 3.92 -3.85
CA VAL A 138 -2.97 4.83 -3.57
C VAL A 138 -4.27 4.14 -3.96
N PHE A 139 -5.23 4.13 -3.06
CA PHE A 139 -6.51 3.46 -3.28
C PHE A 139 -7.68 4.25 -2.73
N GLY A 140 -8.89 3.93 -3.21
CA GLY A 140 -10.11 4.52 -2.70
C GLY A 140 -11.21 4.64 -3.75
N THR A 141 -12.13 5.58 -3.52
CA THR A 141 -13.31 5.83 -4.37
C THR A 141 -13.22 7.22 -5.00
N GLU A 142 -14.18 7.59 -5.84
CA GLU A 142 -14.21 8.93 -6.48
C GLU A 142 -14.18 10.10 -5.47
N CYS A 143 -14.50 9.85 -4.21
CA CYS A 143 -14.59 10.89 -3.19
C CYS A 143 -13.50 10.82 -2.12
N HIS A 144 -12.75 9.72 -2.00
CA HIS A 144 -11.81 9.52 -0.90
C HIS A 144 -10.59 8.73 -1.38
N ALA A 145 -9.39 9.20 -1.01
CA ALA A 145 -8.14 8.51 -1.30
C ALA A 145 -7.37 8.20 -0.03
N TYR A 146 -6.68 7.07 -0.06
CA TYR A 146 -5.83 6.53 0.98
C TYR A 146 -4.49 6.14 0.36
N VAL A 147 -3.45 6.09 1.18
CA VAL A 147 -2.15 5.54 0.81
C VAL A 147 -1.90 4.28 1.62
N MET A 148 -1.34 3.27 0.98
CA MET A 148 -0.66 2.13 1.59
C MET A 148 0.82 2.21 1.20
N HIS A 149 1.68 2.56 2.15
CA HIS A 149 3.13 2.50 1.98
C HIS A 149 3.62 1.19 2.56
N CYS A 150 4.36 0.45 1.75
CA CYS A 150 5.01 -0.79 2.10
C CYS A 150 6.51 -0.57 2.01
N SER A 151 7.24 -0.92 3.04
CA SER A 151 8.69 -0.83 3.05
C SER A 151 9.32 -2.03 3.75
N TRP A 152 10.57 -2.25 3.40
CA TRP A 152 11.44 -3.17 4.10
C TRP A 152 12.83 -2.56 4.15
N ASP A 153 13.31 -2.36 5.38
CA ASP A 153 14.65 -1.87 5.68
C ASP A 153 15.36 -2.91 6.53
N ARG A 154 16.58 -3.25 6.13
CA ARG A 154 17.43 -4.23 6.82
C ARG A 154 18.28 -3.57 7.90
#